data_AF-A0A7X7U5B6-F1
#
_entry.id   AF-A0A7X7U5B6-F1
#
_cell.length_a   1.000
_cell.length_b   1.000
_cell.length_c   1.000
_cell.angle_alpha   90.00
_cell.angle_beta   90.00
_cell.angle_gamma   90.00
#
_symmetry.space_group_name_H-M   'P 1'
#
loop_
_entity.id
_entity.type
_entity.pdbx_description
1 polymer ?
#
loop_
_entity_poly.entity_id
_entity_poly.type
_entity_poly.pdbx_seq_one_letter_code
_entity_poly.pdbx_strand_id
1 'polypeptide(L)' 'MEGNPIDKALFVEYKGQRVYFCCKGCEEKFLANPEQYIAKLPQFKQ' A
#
# COMPACT_ATOMS: atom_id res chain seq x y z
N MET A 1 -20.28 3.30 -6.91
CA MET A 1 -18.86 3.64 -7.15
C MET A 1 -18.03 2.71 -6.29
N GLU A 2 -17.78 1.51 -6.80
CA GLU A 2 -17.06 0.47 -6.08
C GLU A 2 -15.58 0.65 -6.38
N GLY A 3 -14.78 0.88 -5.34
CA GLY A 3 -13.33 0.95 -5.47
C GLY A 3 -12.83 -0.33 -6.14
N ASN A 4 -11.93 -0.17 -7.12
CA ASN A 4 -11.33 -1.30 -7.81
C ASN A 4 -10.77 -2.32 -6.79
N PRO A 5 -10.90 -3.63 -7.07
CA PRO A 5 -10.36 -4.66 -6.19
C PRO A 5 -8.85 -4.44 -6.01
N ILE A 6 -8.38 -4.61 -4.76
CA ILE A 6 -6.95 -4.67 -4.46
C ILE A 6 -6.33 -5.83 -5.23
N ASP A 7 -5.24 -5.54 -5.93
CA ASP A 7 -4.52 -6.50 -6.74
C ASP A 7 -3.52 -7.22 -5.83
N LYS A 8 -3.83 -8.48 -5.48
CA LYS A 8 -2.99 -9.26 -4.56
C LYS A 8 -1.60 -9.57 -5.14
N ALA A 9 -1.41 -9.36 -6.45
CA ALA A 9 -0.11 -9.43 -7.09
C ALA A 9 0.73 -8.16 -6.87
N LEU A 10 0.10 -7.00 -6.64
CA LEU A 10 0.76 -5.73 -6.38
C LEU A 10 0.81 -5.51 -4.88
N PHE A 11 1.86 -6.03 -4.25
CA PHE A 11 2.11 -5.84 -2.84
C PHE A 11 3.58 -5.57 -2.54
N VAL A 12 3.81 -4.85 -1.45
CA VAL A 12 5.15 -4.62 -0.90
C VAL A 12 5.19 -5.09 0.52
N GLU A 13 6.31 -5.68 0.91
CA GLU A 13 6.56 -6.08 2.29
C GLU A 13 7.35 -4.97 2.98
N TYR A 14 6.72 -4.35 3.98
CA TYR A 14 7.30 -3.24 4.73
C TYR A 14 7.17 -3.52 6.23
N LYS A 15 8.28 -3.48 6.98
CA LYS A 15 8.31 -3.79 8.43
C LYS A 15 7.63 -5.12 8.82
N GLY A 16 7.68 -6.13 7.95
CA GLY A 16 7.04 -7.43 8.19
C GLY A 16 5.53 -7.46 7.95
N GLN A 17 4.94 -6.38 7.43
CA GLN A 17 3.56 -6.34 6.97
C GLN A 17 3.48 -6.19 5.46
N ARG A 18 2.48 -6.81 4.84
CA ARG A 18 2.25 -6.72 3.39
C ARG A 18 1.21 -5.65 3.08
N VAL A 19 1.58 -4.70 2.22
CA VAL A 19 0.69 -3.63 1.75
C VAL A 19 0.26 -3.96 0.34
N TYR A 20 -1.04 -4.12 0.13
CA TYR A 20 -1.62 -4.42 -1.17
C TYR A 20 -2.13 -3.15 -1.86
N PHE A 21 -1.97 -3.06 -3.17
CA PHE A 21 -2.39 -1.92 -3.96
C PHE A 21 -3.40 -2.35 -5.03
N CYS A 22 -4.33 -1.45 -5.37
CA CYS A 22 -5.29 -1.69 -6.45
C CYS A 22 -4.73 -1.44 -7.85
N CYS A 23 -3.56 -0.79 -7.97
CA CYS A 23 -2.91 -0.50 -9.25
C CYS A 23 -1.44 -0.12 -9.06
N LYS A 24 -0.66 -0.22 -10.15
CA LYS A 24 0.75 0.19 -10.19
C LYS A 24 0.97 1.65 -9.79
N GLY A 25 0.02 2.54 -10.09
CA GLY A 25 0.11 3.95 -9.68
C GLY A 25 0.06 4.16 -8.17
N CYS A 26 -0.63 3.29 -7.42
CA CYS A 26 -0.59 3.30 -5.97
C CYS A 26 0.74 2.73 -5.44
N GLU A 27 1.27 1.70 -6.09
CA GLU A 27 2.58 1.13 -5.76
C GLU A 27 3.71 2.14 -5.97
N GLU A 28 3.80 2.80 -7.13
CA GLU A 28 4.84 3.80 -7.41
C GLU A 28 4.81 4.96 -6.41
N LYS A 29 3.61 5.45 -6.07
CA LYS A 29 3.44 6.49 -5.04
C LYS A 29 3.95 6.00 -3.69
N PHE A 30 3.62 4.76 -3.33
CA PHE A 30 4.11 4.16 -2.10
C PHE A 30 5.63 3.99 -2.11
N LEU A 31 6.22 3.47 -3.20
CA LEU A 31 7.67 3.30 -3.33
C LEU A 31 8.44 4.62 -3.28
N ALA A 32 7.87 5.69 -3.85
CA ALA A 32 8.49 7.01 -3.81
C ALA A 32 8.61 7.52 -2.37
N ASN A 33 7.64 7.24 -1.50
CA ASN A 33 7.68 7.69 -0.12
C ASN A 33 6.92 6.77 0.86
N PRO A 34 7.40 5.57 1.15
CA PRO A 34 6.62 4.56 1.87
C PRO A 34 6.27 5.02 3.29
N GLU A 35 7.19 5.73 3.96
CA GLU A 35 7.06 6.18 5.35
C GLU A 35 5.85 7.10 5.61
N GLN A 36 5.55 8.00 4.66
CA GLN A 36 4.38 8.89 4.78
C GLN A 36 3.07 8.17 4.47
N TYR A 37 3.08 7.12 3.64
CA TYR A 37 1.89 6.32 3.36
C TYR A 37 1.60 5.35 4.50
N ILE A 38 2.59 4.59 4.98
CA ILE A 38 2.41 3.71 6.14
C ILE A 38 1.97 4.49 7.38
N ALA A 39 2.45 5.73 7.60
CA ALA A 39 2.00 6.54 8.74
C ALA A 39 0.51 6.92 8.64
N LYS A 40 -0.04 6.96 7.43
CA LYS A 40 -1.47 7.18 7.17
C LYS A 40 -2.28 5.89 7.12
N LEU A 41 -1.63 4.74 6.96
CA LEU A 41 -2.31 3.45 6.92
C LEU A 41 -2.60 2.97 8.36
N PRO A 42 -3.87 2.73 8.71
CA PRO A 42 -4.25 2.30 10.05
C PRO A 42 -3.64 0.94 10.41
N GLN A 43 -3.30 0.10 9.44
CA GLN A 43 -2.62 -1.18 9.70
C GLN A 43 -1.17 -1.05 10.22
N PHE A 44 -0.51 0.11 10.03
CA PHE A 44 0.86 0.39 10.49
C PHE A 44 0.91 1.37 11.67
N LYS A 45 -0.21 2.00 12.01
CA LYS A 45 -0.34 2.72 13.29
C LYS A 45 -0.50 1.69 14.39
N GLN A 46 0.63 1.27 14.96
CA GLN A 46 0.66 0.63 16.28
C GLN A 46 0.21 1.61 17.36
#